data_AF-A0AAX0HC95-F1
#
_entry.id   AF-A0AAX0HC95-F1
#
_cell.length_a   1.000
_cell.length_b   1.000
_cell.length_c   1.000
_cell.angle_alpha   90.00
_cell.angle_beta   90.00
_cell.angle_gamma   90.00
#
_symmetry.space_group_name_H-M   'P 1'
#
loop_
_entity.id
_entity.type
_entity.pdbx_description
1 polymer ?
#
loop_
_entity_poly.entity_id
_entity_poly.type
_entity_poly.pdbx_seq_one_letter_code
_entity_poly.pdbx_strand_id
1 'polypeptide(L)' 'MSPEEFGLSQYERMLLGGLNLSAGFEVGFGASYCKCDSLVLKEYCKNCGIDFLWAYSVFKRYANVLNKVED' A
#
# COMPACT_ATOMS: atom_id res chain seq x y z
N MET A 1 2.68 -3.79 16.91
CA MET A 1 1.28 -3.39 17.12
C MET A 1 0.43 -4.07 16.06
N SER A 2 -0.71 -4.64 16.44
CA SER A 2 -1.66 -5.25 15.50
C SER A 2 -2.61 -4.19 14.94
N PRO A 3 -3.20 -4.39 13.74
CA PRO A 3 -4.20 -3.49 13.18
C PRO A 3 -5.43 -3.26 14.08
N GLU A 4 -5.72 -4.19 15.00
CA GLU A 4 -6.83 -4.09 15.96
C GLU A 4 -6.55 -3.10 17.09
N GLU A 5 -5.28 -2.97 17.48
CA GLU A 5 -4.84 -1.99 18.49
C GLU A 5 -4.96 -0.53 18.01
N PHE A 6 -5.14 -0.32 16.70
CA PHE A 6 -5.37 1.00 16.07
C PHE A 6 -6.86 1.34 15.88
N GLY A 7 -7.79 0.44 16.24
CA GLY A 7 -9.23 0.67 16.05
C GLY A 7 -9.68 0.66 14.58
N LEU A 8 -8.89 0.06 13.68
CA LEU A 8 -9.22 0.00 12.26
C LEU A 8 -10.48 -0.84 12.01
N SER A 9 -11.38 -0.30 11.21
CA SER A 9 -12.51 -1.05 10.64
C SER A 9 -12.00 -2.27 9.86
N GLN A 10 -12.88 -3.25 9.66
CA GLN A 10 -12.54 -4.42 8.84
C GLN A 10 -12.05 -4.01 7.44
N TYR A 11 -12.67 -2.98 6.86
CA TYR A 11 -12.30 -2.47 5.54
C TYR A 11 -10.89 -1.87 5.52
N GLU A 12 -10.54 -1.05 6.52
CA GLU A 12 -9.19 -0.46 6.64
C GLU A 12 -8.12 -1.53 6.87
N ARG A 13 -8.44 -2.59 7.63
CA ARG A 13 -7.54 -3.73 7.82
C ARG A 13 -7.28 -4.49 6.51
N MET A 14 -8.32 -4.70 5.71
CA MET A 14 -8.17 -5.33 4.39
C MET A 14 -7.34 -4.45 3.45
N LEU A 15 -7.61 -3.14 3.41
CA LEU A 15 -6.81 -2.21 2.62
C LEU A 15 -5.32 -2.26 3.04
N LEU A 16 -5.03 -2.15 4.34
CA LEU A 16 -3.67 -2.23 4.86
C LEU A 16 -2.98 -3.55 4.50
N GLY A 17 -3.72 -4.67 4.55
CA GLY A 17 -3.24 -5.97 4.10
C GLY A 17 -2.80 -5.96 2.63
N GLY A 18 -3.62 -5.41 1.74
CA GLY A 18 -3.30 -5.29 0.32
C GLY A 18 -2.12 -4.36 0.05
N LEU A 19 -2.04 -3.23 0.75
CA LEU A 19 -0.92 -2.30 0.66
C LEU A 19 0.39 -2.96 1.11
N ASN A 20 0.39 -3.68 2.22
CA ASN A 20 1.58 -4.39 2.72
C ASN A 20 2.02 -5.53 1.80
N LEU A 21 1.07 -6.28 1.24
CA LEU A 21 1.36 -7.39 0.33
C LEU A 21 2.01 -6.90 -0.98
N SER A 22 1.59 -5.73 -1.46
CA SER A 22 2.05 -5.14 -2.72
C SER A 22 3.21 -4.16 -2.56
N ALA A 23 3.59 -3.79 -1.34
CA ALA A 23 4.71 -2.90 -1.09
C ALA A 23 6.05 -3.60 -1.33
N GLY A 24 6.87 -3.02 -2.20
CA GLY A 24 8.27 -3.38 -2.38
C GLY A 24 9.17 -2.21 -2.01
N PHE A 25 10.33 -2.51 -1.42
CA PHE A 25 11.38 -1.52 -1.19
C PHE A 25 12.58 -1.88 -2.05
N GLU A 26 12.98 -0.97 -2.94
CA GLU A 26 14.25 -1.07 -3.65
C GLU A 26 15.30 -0.21 -2.94
N VAL A 27 16.49 -0.76 -2.76
CA VAL A 27 17.63 -0.03 -2.19
C VAL A 27 18.64 0.20 -3.30
N GLY A 28 18.93 1.46 -3.62
CA GLY A 28 19.87 1.83 -4.68
C GLY A 28 20.48 3.21 -4.45
N PHE A 29 21.77 3.37 -4.77
CA PHE A 29 22.50 4.65 -4.68
C PHE A 29 22.35 5.41 -3.34
N GLY A 30 22.25 4.69 -2.21
CA GLY A 30 22.13 5.30 -0.88
C GLY A 30 20.73 5.75 -0.49
N ALA A 31 19.70 5.43 -1.28
CA ALA A 31 18.31 5.69 -0.95
C ALA A 31 17.46 4.41 -1.02
N SER A 32 16.41 4.35 -0.20
CA SER A 32 15.36 3.33 -0.29
C SER A 32 14.13 3.93 -0.97
N TYR A 33 13.62 3.28 -2.01
CA TYR A 33 12.41 3.70 -2.71
C TYR A 33 11.29 2.68 -2.52
N CYS A 34 10.16 3.15 -2.02
CA CYS A 34 8.91 2.40 -1.90
C CYS A 34 8.20 2.37 -3.27
N LYS A 35 7.88 1.16 -3.74
CA LYS A 35 7.14 0.91 -4.99
C LYS A 35 5.97 -0.03 -4.76
N CYS A 36 4.97 0.06 -5.62
CA CYS A 36 3.82 -0.85 -5.63
C CYS A 36 4.01 -1.92 -6.71
N ASP A 37 3.92 -3.20 -6.34
CA ASP A 37 3.56 -4.24 -7.30
C ASP A 37 2.06 -4.15 -7.62
N SER A 38 1.76 -3.46 -8.70
CA SER A 38 0.38 -3.22 -9.13
C SER A 38 -0.38 -4.50 -9.48
N LEU A 39 0.29 -5.59 -9.88
CA LEU A 39 -0.37 -6.84 -10.22
C LEU A 39 -0.82 -7.56 -8.95
N VAL A 40 0.05 -7.59 -7.94
CA VAL A 40 -0.29 -8.14 -6.61
C VAL A 40 -1.43 -7.35 -5.97
N LEU A 41 -1.37 -6.02 -6.00
CA LEU A 41 -2.45 -5.18 -5.45
C LEU A 41 -3.77 -5.41 -6.19
N LYS A 42 -3.73 -5.49 -7.53
CA LYS A 42 -4.91 -5.71 -8.36
C LYS A 42 -5.60 -7.04 -8.06
N GLU A 43 -4.83 -8.13 -7.94
CA GLU A 43 -5.40 -9.44 -7.63
C GLU A 43 -5.95 -9.50 -6.20
N TYR A 44 -5.26 -8.87 -5.25
CA TYR A 44 -5.77 -8.73 -3.88
C TYR A 44 -7.10 -7.95 -3.84
N CYS A 45 -7.16 -6.78 -4.49
CA CYS A 45 -8.35 -5.95 -4.56
C CYS A 45 -9.54 -6.72 -5.15
N LYS A 46 -9.32 -7.49 -6.21
CA LYS A 46 -10.34 -8.36 -6.81
C LYS A 46 -10.88 -9.40 -5.83
N ASN A 47 -10.01 -10.07 -5.07
CA ASN A 47 -10.42 -11.09 -4.09
C ASN A 47 -11.13 -10.50 -2.86
N CYS A 48 -10.83 -9.25 -2.53
CA CYS A 48 -11.37 -8.55 -1.37
C CYS A 48 -12.58 -7.65 -1.68
N GLY A 49 -12.96 -7.52 -2.95
CA GLY A 49 -14.04 -6.60 -3.36
C GLY A 49 -13.69 -5.12 -3.15
N ILE A 50 -12.42 -4.76 -3.24
CA ILE A 50 -11.91 -3.38 -3.08
C ILE A 50 -11.69 -2.77 -4.46
N ASP A 51 -12.03 -1.49 -4.64
CA ASP A 51 -11.71 -0.78 -5.88
C ASP A 51 -10.19 -0.60 -6.04
N PHE A 52 -9.64 -1.18 -7.12
CA PHE A 52 -8.20 -1.18 -7.37
C PHE A 52 -7.64 0.24 -7.60
N LEU A 53 -8.35 1.10 -8.34
CA LEU A 53 -7.85 2.43 -8.68
C LEU A 53 -7.77 3.31 -7.43
N TRP A 54 -8.78 3.20 -6.57
CA TRP A 54 -8.81 3.85 -5.28
C TRP A 54 -7.67 3.34 -4.38
N ALA A 55 -7.52 2.02 -4.20
CA ALA A 55 -6.44 1.45 -3.39
C ALA A 55 -5.05 1.83 -3.92
N TYR A 56 -4.87 1.84 -5.24
CA TYR A 56 -3.62 2.27 -5.88
C TYR A 56 -3.35 3.77 -5.68
N SER A 57 -4.38 4.61 -5.69
CA SER A 57 -4.24 6.04 -5.38
C SER A 57 -3.82 6.28 -3.92
N VAL A 58 -4.33 5.48 -2.99
CA VAL A 58 -3.92 5.51 -1.57
C VAL A 58 -2.46 5.07 -1.45
N PHE A 59 -2.07 3.98 -2.13
CA PHE A 59 -0.67 3.54 -2.15
C PHE A 59 0.25 4.65 -2.67
N LYS A 60 -0.09 5.30 -3.78
CA LYS A 60 0.74 6.36 -4.37
C LYS A 60 1.02 7.48 -3.38
N ARG A 61 0.00 7.95 -2.65
CA ARG A 61 0.18 8.98 -1.60
C ARG A 61 1.12 8.50 -0.50
N TYR A 62 0.95 7.27 -0.05
CA TYR A 62 1.84 6.65 0.95
C TYR A 62 3.29 6.56 0.43
N ALA A 63 3.49 6.12 -0.81
CA ALA A 63 4.79 6.02 -1.44
C ALA A 63 5.45 7.39 -1.63
N ASN A 64 4.72 8.43 -2.04
CA ASN A 64 5.24 9.80 -2.16
C ASN A 64 5.82 10.29 -0.82
N VAL A 65 5.08 10.07 0.28
CA VAL A 65 5.53 10.42 1.65
C VAL A 65 6.82 9.67 2.01
N LEU A 66 6.87 8.36 1.78
CA LEU A 66 8.06 7.55 2.08
C LEU A 66 9.26 7.92 1.22
N ASN A 67 9.02 8.22 -0.06
CA ASN A 67 10.05 8.54 -1.03
C ASN A 67 10.49 10.00 -0.95
N LYS A 68 9.88 10.81 -0.06
CA LYS A 68 10.13 12.25 0.07
C LYS A 68 9.99 12.98 -1.27
N VAL A 69 9.03 12.55 -2.09
CA VAL A 69 8.66 13.22 -3.32
C VAL A 69 7.57 14.22 -2.93
N GLU A 70 7.90 15.51 -2.95
CA GLU A 70 6.91 16.58 -2.80
C GLU A 70 5.93 16.54 -4.00
N ASP A 71 4.64 16.71 -3.73
CA ASP A 71 3.57 16.78 -4.75
C ASP A 71 3.72 18.03 -5.64
#